data_AF-A0A7C6YGC9-F1
#
_entry.id   AF-A0A7C6YGC9-F1
#
_cell.length_a   1.000
_cell.length_b   1.000
_cell.length_c   1.000
_cell.angle_alpha   90.00
_cell.angle_beta   90.00
_cell.angle_gamma   90.00
#
_symmetry.space_group_name_H-M   'P 1'
#
loop_
_entity.id
_entity.type
_entity.pdbx_description
1 polymer ?
#
loop_
_entity_poly.entity_id
_entity_poly.type
_entity_poly.pdbx_seq_one_letter_code
_entity_poly.pdbx_strand_id
1 'polypeptide(L)' 'ATADAAARLGWAVTKFNRKLDNVCEKFSRVGVRGLRGSEGNMASNRRARLVEYAVAAGVVTADDLPLLDDERARSDGRKG' A
#
# COMPACT_ATOMS: atom_id res chain seq x y z
N ALA A 1 8.09 -10.64 -0.03
CA ALA A 1 6.80 -9.96 -0.29
C ALA A 1 6.72 -8.55 0.32
N THR A 2 6.43 -8.36 1.61
CA THR A 2 6.36 -7.01 2.24
C THR A 2 7.71 -6.30 2.29
N ALA A 3 8.78 -7.05 2.59
CA ALA A 3 10.13 -6.50 2.69
C ALA A 3 10.67 -6.02 1.34
N ASP A 4 10.48 -6.80 0.27
CA ASP A 4 10.91 -6.43 -1.08
C ASP A 4 10.19 -5.18 -1.60
N ALA A 5 8.89 -5.06 -1.32
CA ALA A 5 8.11 -3.87 -1.66
C ALA A 5 8.61 -2.62 -0.91
N ALA A 6 8.93 -2.75 0.37
CA ALA A 6 9.53 -1.66 1.15
C ALA A 6 10.92 -1.27 0.61
N ALA A 7 11.74 -2.26 0.26
CA ALA A 7 13.07 -2.05 -0.33
C ALA A 7 12.99 -1.34 -1.69
N ARG A 8 12.03 -1.69 -2.54
CA ARG A 8 11.80 -1.04 -3.84
C ARG A 8 11.58 0.47 -3.69
N LEU A 9 10.83 0.88 -2.65
CA LEU A 9 10.56 2.28 -2.32
C LEU A 9 11.69 2.96 -1.51
N GLY A 10 12.72 2.23 -1.09
CA GLY A 10 13.75 2.77 -0.19
C GLY A 10 13.27 3.03 1.24
N TRP A 11 12.18 2.39 1.67
CA TRP A 11 11.55 2.60 2.97
C TRP A 11 11.93 1.53 3.99
N ALA A 12 11.96 1.91 5.27
CA ALA A 12 11.91 0.93 6.36
C ALA A 12 10.57 0.19 6.35
N VAL A 13 10.58 -1.10 6.68
CA VAL A 13 9.37 -1.96 6.71
C VAL A 13 8.27 -1.39 7.61
N THR A 14 8.64 -0.75 8.73
CA THR A 14 7.70 -0.08 9.64
C THR A 14 7.01 1.12 8.99
N LYS A 15 7.74 1.93 8.21
CA LYS A 15 7.16 3.04 7.41
C LYS A 15 6.20 2.50 6.36
N PHE A 16 6.59 1.41 5.67
CA PHE A 16 5.76 0.77 4.66
C PHE A 16 4.43 0.27 5.24
N ASN A 17 4.48 -0.51 6.32
CA ASN A 17 3.26 -1.03 6.97
C ASN A 17 2.33 0.11 7.40
N ARG A 18 2.86 1.14 8.06
CA ARG A 18 2.06 2.31 8.47
C ARG A 18 1.43 3.04 7.29
N LYS A 19 2.12 3.15 6.16
CA LYS A 19 1.55 3.76 4.95
C LYS A 19 0.44 2.91 4.35
N LEU A 20 0.61 1.59 4.32
CA LEU A 20 -0.44 0.67 3.88
C LEU A 20 -1.67 0.71 4.79
N ASP A 21 -1.48 0.78 6.11
CA ASP A 21 -2.59 0.90 7.06
C ASP A 21 -3.40 2.17 6.79
N ASN A 22 -2.73 3.30 6.62
CA ASN A 22 -3.38 4.57 6.26
C ASN A 22 -4.17 4.48 4.94
N VAL A 23 -3.65 3.76 3.94
CA VAL A 23 -4.38 3.55 2.68
C VAL A 23 -5.61 2.67 2.92
N CYS A 24 -5.49 1.57 3.66
CA CYS A 24 -6.63 0.72 4.02
C CYS A 24 -7.73 1.50 4.75
N GLU A 25 -7.35 2.36 5.69
CA GLU A 25 -8.28 3.22 6.41
C GLU A 25 -9.00 4.21 5.47
N LYS A 26 -8.28 4.85 4.55
CA LYS A 26 -8.87 5.77 3.57
C LYS A 26 -9.89 5.05 2.69
N PHE A 27 -9.54 3.88 2.16
CA PHE A 27 -10.44 3.11 1.29
C PHE A 27 -11.66 2.59 2.07
N SER A 28 -11.47 2.22 3.34
CA SER A 28 -12.58 1.86 4.20
C SER A 28 -13.53 3.05 4.44
N ARG A 29 -13.02 4.28 4.58
CA ARG A 29 -13.85 5.48 4.78
C ARG A 29 -14.70 5.83 3.58
N VAL A 30 -14.21 5.58 2.36
CA VAL A 30 -14.96 5.82 1.12
C VAL A 30 -15.90 4.66 0.74
N GLY A 31 -16.04 3.66 1.61
CA GLY A 31 -17.06 2.62 1.48
C GLY A 31 -16.61 1.31 0.83
N VAL A 32 -15.31 1.10 0.63
CA VAL A 32 -14.82 -0.20 0.12
C VAL A 32 -15.07 -1.29 1.17
N ARG A 33 -15.99 -2.21 0.83
CA ARG A 33 -16.41 -3.33 1.68
C ARG A 33 -15.24 -4.30 1.89
N GLY A 34 -15.17 -4.91 3.07
CA GLY A 34 -14.13 -5.89 3.42
C GLY A 34 -12.79 -5.28 3.89
N LEU A 35 -12.64 -3.94 3.89
CA LEU A 35 -11.50 -3.24 4.50
C LEU A 35 -11.72 -2.85 5.97
N ARG A 36 -12.97 -2.89 6.43
CA ARG A 36 -13.35 -2.86 7.85
C ARG A 36 -13.59 -4.29 8.30
N GLY A 37 -12.84 -4.74 9.31
CA GLY A 37 -12.99 -6.08 9.85
C GLY A 37 -14.32 -6.23 10.59
N SER A 38 -15.10 -7.25 10.24
CA SER A 38 -15.92 -7.96 11.22
C SER A 38 -14.98 -8.70 12.18
N GLU A 39 -15.44 -8.98 13.41
CA GLU A 39 -14.67 -9.67 14.45
C GLU A 39 -13.97 -10.91 13.87
N GLY A 40 -12.63 -10.89 13.86
CA GLY A 40 -11.78 -11.99 13.36
C GLY A 40 -10.94 -11.70 12.12
N ASN A 41 -11.09 -10.56 11.44
CA ASN A 41 -10.41 -10.36 10.15
C ASN A 41 -8.94 -9.91 10.27
N MET A 42 -8.01 -10.85 10.05
CA MET A 42 -6.56 -10.67 10.11
C MET A 42 -6.05 -9.55 9.17
N ALA A 43 -5.03 -8.79 9.58
CA ALA A 43 -4.46 -7.68 8.79
C ALA A 43 -4.03 -8.08 7.36
N SER A 44 -3.64 -9.33 7.16
CA SER A 44 -3.30 -9.88 5.83
C SER A 44 -4.50 -9.93 4.87
N ASN A 45 -5.71 -10.20 5.36
CA ASN A 45 -6.90 -10.28 4.51
C ASN A 45 -7.32 -8.89 4.00
N ARG A 46 -7.17 -7.84 4.83
CA ARG A 46 -7.43 -6.44 4.44
C ARG A 46 -6.51 -5.97 3.31
N ARG A 47 -5.22 -6.32 3.38
CA ARG A 47 -4.24 -5.98 2.33
C ARG A 47 -4.56 -6.65 1.00
N ALA A 48 -4.90 -7.93 1.01
CA ALA A 48 -5.30 -8.65 -0.20
C ALA A 48 -6.52 -8.00 -0.87
N ARG A 49 -7.56 -7.68 -0.09
CA ARG A 49 -8.76 -6.99 -0.58
C ARG A 49 -8.46 -5.60 -1.15
N LEU A 50 -7.56 -4.84 -0.53
CA LEU A 50 -7.15 -3.53 -1.03
C LEU A 50 -6.48 -3.65 -2.41
N VAL A 51 -5.55 -4.60 -2.57
CA VAL A 51 -4.84 -4.82 -3.83
C VAL A 51 -5.83 -5.22 -4.93
N GLU A 52 -6.71 -6.17 -4.65
CA GLU A 52 -7.73 -6.63 -5.59
C GLU A 52 -8.64 -5.47 -6.05
N TYR A 53 -9.13 -4.66 -5.09
CA TYR A 53 -9.93 -3.49 -5.42
C TYR A 53 -9.14 -2.46 -6.25
N ALA A 54 -7.90 -2.14 -5.86
CA ALA A 54 -7.11 -1.12 -6.51
C ALA A 54 -6.81 -1.45 -7.98
N VAL A 55 -6.55 -2.72 -8.28
CA VAL A 55 -6.34 -3.18 -9.67
C VAL A 55 -7.67 -3.25 -10.43
N ALA A 56 -8.71 -3.84 -9.84
CA ALA A 56 -9.99 -4.03 -10.52
C ALA A 56 -10.71 -2.70 -10.83
N ALA A 57 -10.60 -1.72 -9.94
CA ALA A 57 -11.20 -0.40 -10.10
C ALA A 57 -10.32 0.58 -10.91
N GLY A 58 -9.12 0.16 -11.36
CA GLY A 58 -8.20 1.01 -12.11
C GLY A 58 -7.60 2.17 -11.30
N VAL A 59 -7.59 2.05 -9.96
CA VAL A 59 -6.95 3.03 -9.06
C VAL A 59 -5.43 3.01 -9.22
N VAL A 60 -4.88 1.84 -9.54
CA VAL A 60 -3.48 1.65 -9.90
C VAL A 60 -3.43 0.93 -11.24
N THR A 61 -2.61 1.44 -12.14
CA THR A 61 -2.41 0.94 -13.48
C THR A 61 -0.92 0.67 -13.74
N ALA A 62 -0.60 0.08 -14.89
CA ALA A 62 0.81 -0.12 -15.28
C ALA A 62 1.54 1.22 -15.48
N ASP A 63 0.82 2.29 -15.82
CA ASP A 63 1.38 3.63 -16.03
C ASP A 63 1.88 4.27 -14.72
N ASP A 64 1.47 3.74 -13.57
CA ASP A 64 1.94 4.18 -12.25
C ASP A 64 3.27 3.53 -11.84
N LEU A 65 3.77 2.53 -12.58
CA LEU A 65 5.02 1.84 -12.26
C LEU A 65 6.23 2.78 -12.13
N PRO A 66 6.42 3.81 -12.99
CA PRO A 66 7.51 4.78 -12.85
C PRO A 66 7.49 5.54 -11.51
N LEU A 67 6.33 5.71 -10.87
CA LEU A 67 6.22 6.41 -9.59
C LEU A 67 6.98 5.69 -8.45
N LEU A 68 7.24 4.39 -8.61
CA LEU A 68 8.04 3.61 -7.66
C LEU A 68 9.51 4.03 -7.70
N ASP A 69 10.04 4.34 -8.88
CA ASP A 69 11.42 4.76 -9.07
C ASP A 69 11.61 6.22 -8.61
N ASP A 70 10.62 7.07 -8.87
CA ASP A 70 10.58 8.44 -8.34
C ASP A 70 10.59 8.47 -6.81
N GLU A 71 9.77 7.63 -6.16
CA GLU A 71 9.74 7.57 -4.68
C GLU A 71 11.04 7.01 -4.10
N ARG A 72 11.69 6.08 -4.81
CA ARG A 72 13.02 5.60 -4.44
C ARG A 72 14.04 6.72 -4.49
N ALA A 73 14.11 7.46 -5.59
CA ALA A 73 15.03 8.59 -5.75
C ALA A 73 14.81 9.65 -4.65
N ARG A 74 13.55 9.97 -4.33
CA ARG A 74 13.18 10.88 -3.24
C ARG A 74 13.59 10.37 -1.86
N SER A 75 13.45 9.06 -1.61
CA SER A 75 13.81 8.46 -0.33
C SER A 75 15.31 8.42 -0.12
N ASP A 76 16.08 8.19 -1.19
CA ASP A 76 17.54 8.20 -1.15
C ASP A 76 18.08 9.62 -0.93
N GLY A 77 17.48 10.64 -1.59
CA GLY A 77 17.82 12.04 -1.35
C GLY A 77 17.46 12.58 0.04
N ARG A 78 16.62 11.88 0.82
CA ARG A 78 16.31 12.23 2.22
C ARG A 78 17.31 11.63 3.22
N LYS A 79 18.10 10.65 2.79
CA LYS A 79 19.11 10.00 3.65
C LYS A 79 20.46 10.71 3.62
N GLY A 80 20.72 11.56 2.62
CA GLY A 80 21.89 12.45 2.54
C GLY A 80 21.60 13.79 3.19
#